data_AF-A0A969QUA6-F1
#
_entry.id   AF-A0A969QUA6-F1
#
_cell.length_a   1.000
_cell.length_b   1.000
_cell.length_c   1.000
_cell.angle_alpha   90.00
_cell.angle_beta   90.00
_cell.angle_gamma   90.00
#
_symmetry.space_group_name_H-M   'P 1'
#
loop_
_entity.id
_entity.type
_entity.pdbx_description
1 polymer ?
#
loop_
_entity_poly.entity_id
_entity_poly.type
_entity_poly.pdbx_seq_one_letter_code
_entity_poly.pdbx_strand_id
1 'polypeptide(L)' 'MKHRGEELVYCISGKVEFRVYDKTYTVGPGDSIHFRTLLEHKWRNVGQSKAKLLWIL' A
#
# COMPACT_ATOMS: atom_id res chain seq x y z
N MET A 1 -14.17 -13.87 -17.41
CA MET A 1 -12.97 -13.18 -16.90
C MET A 1 -13.37 -12.41 -15.65
N LYS A 2 -13.07 -12.92 -14.45
CA LYS A 2 -13.25 -12.13 -13.22
C LYS A 2 -11.99 -11.27 -13.05
N HIS A 3 -12.02 -10.03 -13.53
CA HIS A 3 -11.07 -9.01 -13.05
C HIS A 3 -11.43 -8.73 -11.59
N ARG A 4 -10.75 -9.45 -10.70
CA ARG A 4 -10.80 -9.25 -9.25
C ARG A 4 -9.87 -8.05 -9.03
N GLY A 5 -10.42 -6.89 -8.67
CA GLY A 5 -9.70 -5.61 -8.70
C GLY A 5 -8.27 -5.67 -8.17
N GLU A 6 -7.41 -4.83 -8.72
CA GLU A 6 -6.01 -4.72 -8.34
C GLU A 6 -5.76 -3.30 -7.81
N GLU A 7 -4.89 -3.19 -6.83
CA GLU A 7 -4.50 -1.91 -6.25
C GLU A 7 -2.99 -1.75 -6.32
N LEU A 8 -2.57 -0.63 -6.91
CA LEU A 8 -1.17 -0.20 -6.92
C LEU A 8 -1.05 1.09 -6.13
N VAL A 9 -0.20 1.07 -5.10
CA VAL A 9 0.10 2.23 -4.28
C VAL A 9 1.58 2.56 -4.40
N TYR A 10 1.88 3.79 -4.78
CA TYR A 10 3.24 4.34 -4.82
C TYR A 10 3.43 5.38 -3.71
N CYS A 11 4.55 5.30 -2.99
CA CYS A 11 4.85 6.24 -1.93
C CYS A 11 5.68 7.41 -2.45
N ILE A 12 5.10 8.61 -2.41
CA ILE A 12 5.76 9.85 -2.82
C ILE A 12 6.66 10.37 -1.67
N SER A 13 6.16 10.31 -0.43
CA SER A 13 6.91 10.73 0.76
C SER A 13 6.36 10.08 2.03
N GLY A 14 7.18 10.00 3.08
CA GLY A 14 6.82 9.39 4.37
C GLY A 14 7.11 7.89 4.42
N LYS A 15 6.52 7.18 5.38
CA LYS A 15 6.74 5.73 5.57
C LYS A 15 5.46 5.07 6.02
N VAL A 16 4.95 4.12 5.23
CA VAL A 16 3.65 3.48 5.46
C VAL A 16 3.85 1.98 5.61
N GLU A 17 3.20 1.40 6.60
CA GLU A 17 3.11 -0.04 6.76
C GLU A 17 1.78 -0.53 6.17
N PHE A 18 1.86 -1.49 5.26
CA PHE A 18 0.72 -2.21 4.71
C PHE A 18 0.69 -3.61 5.29
N ARG A 19 -0.44 -4.00 5.86
CA ARG A 19 -0.74 -5.39 6.16
C ARG A 19 -1.66 -5.91 5.06
N VAL A 20 -1.19 -6.88 4.28
CA VAL A 20 -1.96 -7.55 3.25
C VAL A 20 -2.04 -9.03 3.63
N TYR A 21 -3.23 -9.47 4.01
CA TYR A 21 -3.48 -10.78 4.60
C TYR A 21 -2.59 -11.04 5.83
N ASP A 22 -1.71 -12.03 5.76
CA ASP A 22 -0.77 -12.44 6.81
C ASP A 22 0.60 -11.76 6.71
N LYS A 23 0.82 -10.91 5.70
CA LYS A 23 2.11 -10.26 5.45
C LYS A 23 2.07 -8.78 5.74
N THR A 24 3.19 -8.29 6.26
CA THR A 24 3.42 -6.87 6.52
C THR A 24 4.54 -6.36 5.63
N TYR A 25 4.30 -5.23 4.98
CA TYR A 25 5.22 -4.56 4.08
C TYR A 25 5.42 -3.13 4.54
N THR A 26 6.66 -2.66 4.53
CA THR A 26 6.93 -1.24 4.73
C THR A 26 7.27 -0.60 3.40
N VAL A 27 6.56 0.48 3.05
CA VAL A 27 6.67 1.20 1.79
C VAL A 27 7.20 2.59 2.10
N GLY A 28 8.43 2.86 1.64
CA GLY A 28 9.11 4.16 1.75
C GLY A 28 9.05 4.95 0.45
N PRO A 29 9.58 6.19 0.42
CA PRO A 29 9.55 7.04 -0.76
C PRO A 29 10.26 6.38 -1.94
N GLY A 30 9.60 6.30 -3.09
CA GLY A 30 10.11 5.60 -4.27
C GLY A 30 9.67 4.14 -4.37
N ASP A 31 9.17 3.54 -3.29
CA ASP A 31 8.65 2.18 -3.31
C ASP A 31 7.19 2.16 -3.80
N SER A 32 6.78 0.99 -4.29
CA SER A 32 5.39 0.69 -4.57
C SER A 32 4.99 -0.66 -3.99
N ILE A 33 3.69 -0.81 -3.73
CA ILE A 33 3.07 -2.09 -3.38
C ILE A 33 1.89 -2.35 -4.31
N HIS A 34 1.82 -3.57 -4.82
CA HIS A 34 0.75 -4.04 -5.69
C HIS A 34 0.11 -5.29 -5.07
N PHE A 35 -1.21 -5.30 -4.93
CA PHE A 35 -1.94 -6.44 -4.38
C PHE A 35 -3.36 -6.53 -4.93
N ARG A 36 -3.97 -7.71 -4.78
CA ARG A 36 -5.37 -7.95 -5.16
C ARG A 36 -6.30 -7.36 -4.10
N THR A 37 -7.30 -6.59 -4.50
CA THR A 37 -8.24 -5.92 -3.59
C THR A 37 -9.10 -6.88 -2.75
N LEU A 38 -9.24 -8.13 -3.21
CA LEU A 38 -9.94 -9.17 -2.46
C LEU A 38 -9.19 -9.67 -1.21
N LEU A 39 -7.88 -9.40 -1.11
CA LEU A 39 -7.13 -9.72 0.11
C LEU A 39 -7.48 -8.70 1.18
N GLU A 40 -7.76 -9.14 2.41
CA GLU A 40 -7.92 -8.21 3.53
C GLU A 40 -6.64 -7.37 3.64
N HIS A 41 -6.78 -6.05 3.55
CA HIS A 41 -5.65 -5.15 3.62
C HIS A 41 -5.96 -3.94 4.50
N LYS A 42 -4.94 -3.48 5.22
CA LYS A 42 -4.99 -2.29 6.10
C LYS A 42 -3.65 -1.57 5.97
N TRP A 43 -3.65 -0.27 6.20
CA TRP A 43 -2.42 0.52 6.18
C TRP A 43 -2.39 1.51 7.34
N ARG A 44 -1.18 1.86 7.76
CA ARG A 44 -0.95 2.93 8.74
C ARG A 44 0.34 3.67 8.43
N ASN A 45 0.32 4.98 8.65
CA ASN A 45 1.55 5.77 8.62
C ASN A 45 2.37 5.45 9.88
N VAL A 46 3.58 4.92 9.69
CA VAL A 46 4.52 4.58 10.76
C VAL A 46 5.70 5.55 10.82
N GLY A 47 5.76 6.52 9.91
CA GLY A 47 6.74 7.59 9.91
C GLY A 47 6.39 8.72 10.87
N GLN A 48 7.39 9.56 11.17
CA GLN A 48 7.23 10.76 12.00
C GLN A 48 6.59 11.94 11.26
N SER A 49 6.47 11.85 9.93
CA SER A 49 5.91 12.90 9.07
C SER A 49 4.67 12.40 8.32
N LYS A 50 3.89 13.32 7.76
CA LYS A 50 2.73 12.96 6.92
C LYS A 50 3.20 12.18 5.68
N ALA A 51 2.62 11.01 5.45
CA ALA A 51 2.82 10.27 4.22
C ALA A 51 1.98 10.84 3.07
N LYS A 52 2.53 10.79 1.85
CA LYS A 52 1.81 11.07 0.60
C LYS A 52 1.89 9.84 -0.29
N LEU A 53 0.75 9.35 -0.70
CA LEU A 53 0.61 8.15 -1.52
C LEU A 53 -0.13 8.49 -2.82
N LEU A 54 0.28 7.88 -3.91
CA LEU A 54 -0.50 7.82 -5.15
C LEU A 54 -1.20 6.47 -5.19
N TRP A 55 -2.52 6.48 -5.28
CA TRP A 55 -3.36 5.28 -5.30
C TRP A 55 -3.96 5.09 -6.69
N ILE A 56 -3.81 3.88 -7.24
CA ILE A 56 -4.36 3.49 -8.54
C ILE A 56 -5.26 2.27 -8.30
N LEU A 57 -6.50 2.33 -8.80
CA LEU A 57 -7.60 1.37 -8.60
C LEU A 57 -7.97 0.66 -9.91
#